data_AF-A0A4U8UJJ1-F1
#
_entry.id   AF-A0A4U8UJJ1-F1
#
_cell.length_a   1.000
_cell.length_b   1.000
_cell.length_c   1.000
_cell.angle_alpha   90.00
_cell.angle_beta   90.00
_cell.angle_gamma   90.00
#
_symmetry.space_group_name_H-M   'P 1'
#
loop_
_entity.id
_entity.type
_entity.pdbx_description
1 polymer ?
#
loop_
_entity_poly.entity_id
_entity_poly.type
_entity_poly.pdbx_seq_one_letter_code
_entity_poly.pdbx_strand_id
1 'polypeptide(L)'
;MKSYKKKVDYRLGYCLILCLATIATILIIYGLFFLSGYQELTTYVNGTIDYLQGQESISTTADYSTSTELPSSTTITLTEVESMESTEIEEVSNETMVLLEAATSTMMPTETSAMEATTTTAAFVDPNLLTVAELTSIYDNLNSSYITVWNLAAMNIIILILLIPFTCYFHQRSPTNKIAKLLYRIALFIALLFLVGQLIFLISPLFVSAYSFPGIVDRLFVTGKPQDPLLLADMESSYACNFDYHELLVQYRLQDPCIPKIKNSLFPAYTVIMLIVIDLIPFAFLIYTYAWDACIKDAGIVREARYRVEVNNQRRPQTREQILTKTLGREIV
;
A
#
# COMPACT_ATOMS: atom_id res chain seq x y z
N MET A 1 -29.38 32.87 -9.88
CA MET A 1 -27.95 32.45 -10.03
C MET A 1 -26.95 33.14 -9.09
N LYS A 2 -26.59 34.43 -9.23
CA LYS A 2 -25.38 35.01 -8.58
C LYS A 2 -25.19 34.69 -7.08
N SER A 3 -26.24 34.79 -6.26
CA SER A 3 -26.18 34.48 -4.81
C SER A 3 -25.99 32.97 -4.51
N TYR A 4 -26.50 32.08 -5.36
CA TYR A 4 -26.33 30.63 -5.21
C TYR A 4 -24.88 30.21 -5.42
N LYS A 5 -24.23 30.68 -6.51
CA LYS A 5 -22.81 30.39 -6.77
C LYS A 5 -21.91 30.84 -5.60
N LYS A 6 -22.16 32.01 -4.99
CA LYS A 6 -21.43 32.44 -3.78
C LYS A 6 -21.55 31.47 -2.59
N LYS A 7 -22.70 30.80 -2.42
CA LYS A 7 -22.90 29.79 -1.36
C LYS A 7 -22.22 28.45 -1.68
N VAL A 8 -22.08 28.10 -2.96
CA VAL A 8 -21.34 26.90 -3.39
C VAL A 8 -19.83 27.11 -3.25
N ASP A 9 -19.28 28.20 -3.80
CA ASP A 9 -17.86 28.59 -3.68
C ASP A 9 -17.38 28.59 -2.20
N TYR A 10 -18.26 29.00 -1.29
CA TYR A 10 -18.01 29.04 0.15
C TYR A 10 -17.97 27.63 0.77
N ARG A 11 -19.00 26.81 0.52
CA ARG A 11 -19.09 25.44 1.08
C ARG A 11 -18.00 24.51 0.54
N LEU A 12 -17.64 24.67 -0.74
CA LEU A 12 -16.58 23.89 -1.38
C LEU A 12 -15.21 24.15 -0.72
N GLY A 13 -14.90 25.39 -0.35
CA GLY A 13 -13.66 25.73 0.37
C GLY A 13 -13.51 24.99 1.71
N TYR A 14 -14.57 24.98 2.52
CA TYR A 14 -14.58 24.21 3.78
C TYR A 14 -14.50 22.70 3.56
N CYS A 15 -15.17 22.18 2.52
CA CYS A 15 -15.08 20.77 2.16
C CYS A 15 -13.64 20.38 1.79
N LEU A 16 -12.98 21.17 0.94
CA LEU A 16 -11.59 20.94 0.53
C LEU A 16 -10.61 21.03 1.71
N ILE A 17 -10.71 22.06 2.56
CA ILE A 17 -9.88 22.17 3.77
C ILE A 17 -10.02 20.95 4.67
N LEU A 18 -11.27 20.49 4.91
CA LEU A 18 -11.52 19.34 5.78
C LEU A 18 -10.95 18.05 5.16
N CYS A 19 -11.18 17.80 3.87
CA CYS A 19 -10.63 16.65 3.16
C CYS A 19 -9.09 16.65 3.22
N LEU A 20 -8.43 17.74 2.77
CA LEU A 20 -6.97 17.89 2.79
C LEU A 20 -6.38 17.69 4.20
N ALA A 21 -7.04 18.21 5.24
CA ALA A 21 -6.63 18.01 6.62
C ALA A 21 -6.75 16.53 7.05
N THR A 22 -7.87 15.86 6.76
CA THR A 22 -8.04 14.44 7.08
C THR A 22 -7.06 13.54 6.32
N ILE A 23 -6.81 13.83 5.03
CA ILE A 23 -5.84 13.12 4.19
C ILE A 23 -4.43 13.29 4.78
N ALA A 24 -4.01 14.53 5.07
CA ALA A 24 -2.73 14.80 5.70
C ALA A 24 -2.58 14.06 7.03
N THR A 25 -3.57 14.11 7.92
CA THR A 25 -3.53 13.42 9.22
C THR A 25 -3.38 11.91 9.06
N ILE A 26 -4.15 11.29 8.16
CA ILE A 26 -4.05 9.84 7.90
C ILE A 26 -2.69 9.49 7.31
N LEU A 27 -2.21 10.23 6.31
CA LEU A 27 -0.91 9.98 5.66
C LEU A 27 0.28 10.18 6.62
N ILE A 28 0.22 11.14 7.55
CA ILE A 28 1.26 11.31 8.60
C ILE A 28 1.26 10.09 9.53
N ILE A 29 0.08 9.68 10.04
CA ILE A 29 -0.02 8.55 10.98
C ILE A 29 0.49 7.27 10.32
N TYR A 30 -0.02 6.92 9.14
CA TYR A 30 0.43 5.72 8.43
C TYR A 30 1.86 5.84 7.89
N GLY A 31 2.35 7.04 7.54
CA GLY A 31 3.74 7.26 7.15
C GLY A 31 4.74 7.05 8.29
N LEU A 32 4.34 7.33 9.54
CA LEU A 32 5.16 7.06 10.73
C LEU A 32 5.20 5.56 11.08
N PHE A 33 4.08 4.85 11.00
CA PHE A 33 4.08 3.38 11.16
C PHE A 33 4.84 2.69 10.01
N PHE A 34 4.57 3.11 8.77
CA PHE A 34 5.23 2.55 7.59
C PHE A 34 6.74 2.83 7.55
N LEU A 35 7.24 3.92 8.17
CA LEU A 35 8.68 4.16 8.33
C LEU A 35 9.36 3.03 9.11
N SER A 36 8.78 2.60 10.24
CA SER A 36 9.29 1.45 11.00
C SER A 36 9.17 0.14 10.19
N GLY A 37 8.04 -0.08 9.52
CA GLY A 37 7.86 -1.19 8.58
C GLY A 37 8.94 -1.25 7.48
N TYR A 38 9.27 -0.08 6.92
CA TYR A 38 10.18 0.11 5.80
C TYR A 38 11.65 -0.07 6.19
N GLN A 39 12.10 0.50 7.31
CA GLN A 39 13.51 0.44 7.72
C GLN A 39 13.97 -1.00 7.99
N GLU A 40 13.17 -1.76 8.74
CA GLU A 40 13.46 -3.17 9.04
C GLU A 40 13.45 -4.03 7.77
N LEU A 41 12.40 -3.91 6.95
CA LEU A 41 12.23 -4.75 5.77
C LEU A 41 13.24 -4.42 4.66
N THR A 42 13.66 -3.16 4.51
CA THR A 42 14.73 -2.82 3.55
C THR A 42 16.12 -3.22 4.05
N THR A 43 16.37 -3.21 5.36
CA THR A 43 17.61 -3.76 5.94
C THR A 43 17.71 -5.26 5.69
N TYR A 44 16.62 -6.01 5.92
CA TYR A 44 16.53 -7.44 5.60
C TYR A 44 16.73 -7.74 4.10
N VAL A 45 16.03 -7.00 3.21
CA VAL A 45 16.16 -7.19 1.76
C VAL A 45 17.58 -6.91 1.28
N ASN A 46 18.21 -5.83 1.74
CA ASN A 46 19.57 -5.48 1.33
C ASN A 46 20.59 -6.50 1.85
N GLY A 47 20.51 -6.93 3.12
CA GLY A 47 21.37 -7.99 3.65
C GLY A 47 21.22 -9.32 2.90
N THR A 48 20.01 -9.64 2.44
CA THR A 48 19.75 -10.84 1.61
C THR A 48 20.31 -10.69 0.19
N ILE A 49 20.27 -9.48 -0.40
CA ILE A 49 20.93 -9.18 -1.68
C ILE A 49 22.45 -9.36 -1.54
N ASP A 50 23.06 -8.77 -0.51
CA ASP A 50 24.51 -8.83 -0.27
C ASP A 50 24.98 -10.28 -0.04
N TYR A 51 24.20 -11.08 0.70
CA TYR A 51 24.45 -12.52 0.89
C TYR A 51 24.45 -13.29 -0.45
N LEU A 52 23.44 -13.07 -1.29
CA LEU A 52 23.31 -13.76 -2.59
C LEU A 52 24.44 -13.37 -3.56
N GLN A 53 24.76 -12.08 -3.67
CA GLN A 53 25.89 -11.61 -4.49
C GLN A 53 27.24 -12.16 -3.96
N GLY A 54 27.37 -12.28 -2.64
CA GLY A 54 28.50 -12.96 -2.01
C GLY A 54 28.66 -14.40 -2.48
N GLN A 55 27.58 -15.20 -2.49
CA GLN A 55 27.62 -16.59 -2.98
C GLN A 55 27.99 -16.69 -4.46
N GLU A 56 27.39 -15.87 -5.34
CA GLU A 56 27.70 -15.87 -6.78
C GLU A 56 29.19 -15.59 -7.05
N SER A 57 29.81 -14.68 -6.29
CA SER A 57 31.24 -14.36 -6.41
C SER A 57 32.16 -15.54 -6.03
N ILE A 58 31.76 -16.33 -5.02
CA ILE A 58 32.51 -17.50 -4.56
C ILE A 58 32.37 -18.64 -5.57
N SER A 59 31.16 -18.92 -6.05
CA SER A 59 30.92 -19.95 -7.07
C SER A 59 31.72 -19.70 -8.36
N THR A 60 31.80 -18.44 -8.81
CA THR A 60 32.55 -18.06 -10.02
C THR A 60 34.07 -18.29 -9.89
N THR A 61 34.59 -18.48 -8.67
CA THR A 61 36.02 -18.70 -8.41
C THR A 61 36.41 -20.19 -8.36
N ALA A 62 35.45 -21.11 -8.28
CA ALA A 62 35.71 -22.55 -8.10
C ALA A 62 36.15 -23.28 -9.39
N ASP A 63 35.70 -22.81 -10.57
CA ASP A 63 35.86 -23.53 -11.84
C ASP A 63 37.27 -23.45 -12.49
N TYR A 64 38.27 -22.90 -11.79
CA TYR A 64 39.65 -22.78 -12.31
C TYR A 64 40.72 -23.34 -11.36
N SER A 65 40.60 -24.62 -10.98
CA SER A 65 41.66 -25.34 -10.23
C SER A 65 41.63 -26.87 -10.42
N THR A 66 41.99 -27.37 -11.61
CA THR A 66 42.17 -28.82 -11.86
C THR A 66 43.40 -29.15 -12.73
N SER A 67 44.58 -29.11 -12.10
CA SER A 67 45.78 -29.87 -12.50
C SER A 67 46.72 -29.93 -11.28
N THR A 68 46.66 -30.98 -10.47
CA THR A 68 47.42 -32.24 -10.66
C THR A 68 48.93 -32.06 -10.57
N GLU A 69 49.51 -32.23 -9.37
CA GLU A 69 50.73 -33.02 -9.20
C GLU A 69 50.96 -33.47 -7.74
N LEU A 70 51.39 -34.73 -7.60
CA LEU A 70 51.99 -35.40 -6.45
C LEU A 70 53.15 -36.27 -7.05
N PRO A 71 54.15 -36.78 -6.31
CA PRO A 71 54.16 -37.01 -4.86
C PRO A 71 55.48 -36.62 -4.13
N SER A 72 55.47 -36.76 -2.80
CA SER A 72 56.56 -37.44 -2.09
C SER A 72 56.07 -38.07 -0.79
N SER A 73 56.82 -39.02 -0.24
CA SER A 73 56.42 -39.88 0.89
C SER A 73 57.41 -39.80 2.06
N THR A 74 56.93 -39.90 3.30
CA THR A 74 57.71 -40.36 4.46
C THR A 74 56.80 -40.99 5.51
N THR A 75 57.15 -42.19 5.95
CA THR A 75 56.46 -43.01 6.98
C THR A 75 56.87 -42.59 8.40
N ILE A 76 56.00 -42.80 9.41
CA ILE A 76 56.39 -43.24 10.77
C ILE A 76 55.17 -43.83 11.54
N THR A 77 55.44 -44.57 12.61
CA THR A 77 54.66 -45.68 13.20
C THR A 77 53.58 -45.32 14.25
N LEU A 78 52.40 -45.95 14.11
CA LEU A 78 51.82 -46.96 15.02
C LEU A 78 51.88 -46.76 16.56
N THR A 79 50.71 -46.72 17.22
CA THR A 79 50.42 -47.44 18.49
C THR A 79 48.91 -47.63 18.75
N GLU A 80 48.60 -48.60 19.62
CA GLU A 80 47.32 -48.91 20.30
C GLU A 80 46.74 -47.72 21.12
N VAL A 81 45.52 -47.72 21.66
CA VAL A 81 44.44 -48.73 21.84
C VAL A 81 43.08 -48.03 21.51
N GLU A 82 41.83 -48.48 21.75
CA GLU A 82 41.24 -49.57 22.56
C GLU A 82 39.98 -50.17 21.87
N SER A 83 38.90 -50.48 22.61
CA SER A 83 37.65 -51.06 22.10
C SER A 83 36.41 -50.58 22.88
N MET A 84 35.23 -50.58 22.26
CA MET A 84 34.10 -51.37 22.78
C MET A 84 32.99 -51.56 21.73
N GLU A 85 32.31 -52.70 21.84
CA GLU A 85 31.23 -53.17 20.97
C GLU A 85 29.95 -53.30 21.80
N SER A 86 28.79 -52.96 21.23
CA SER A 86 27.55 -53.65 21.58
C SER A 86 26.55 -53.55 20.42
N THR A 87 26.23 -54.70 19.85
CA THR A 87 25.21 -54.87 18.80
C THR A 87 23.91 -55.28 19.46
N GLU A 88 22.76 -54.81 18.97
CA GLU A 88 21.55 -55.62 19.05
C GLU A 88 20.70 -55.42 17.79
N ILE A 89 20.30 -56.55 17.20
CA ILE A 89 19.44 -56.66 16.02
C ILE A 89 18.36 -57.67 16.40
N GLU A 90 17.10 -57.36 16.11
CA GLU A 90 16.12 -58.42 15.87
C GLU A 90 15.22 -58.05 14.68
N GLU A 91 14.59 -59.05 14.06
CA GLU A 91 14.39 -59.10 12.61
C GLU A 91 12.94 -59.43 12.20
N VAL A 92 12.63 -59.13 10.92
CA VAL A 92 11.69 -59.89 10.05
C VAL A 92 10.23 -60.08 10.50
N SER A 93 9.29 -59.50 9.73
CA SER A 93 8.51 -60.29 8.76
C SER A 93 7.54 -59.46 7.90
N ASN A 94 7.88 -59.32 6.61
CA ASN A 94 7.07 -59.59 5.41
C ASN A 94 5.52 -59.65 5.54
N GLU A 95 4.82 -59.00 4.60
CA GLU A 95 4.47 -59.67 3.32
C GLU A 95 4.03 -58.69 2.21
N THR A 96 4.11 -59.16 0.96
CA THR A 96 3.81 -58.42 -0.27
C THR A 96 2.63 -59.06 -1.01
N MET A 97 1.73 -58.26 -1.60
CA MET A 97 0.88 -58.77 -2.68
C MET A 97 0.58 -57.73 -3.76
N VAL A 98 0.51 -58.20 -5.00
CA VAL A 98 0.25 -57.42 -6.22
C VAL A 98 -1.15 -57.76 -6.75
N LEU A 99 -1.83 -56.77 -7.33
CA LEU A 99 -2.86 -57.01 -8.35
C LEU A 99 -2.90 -55.86 -9.36
N LEU A 100 -3.50 -56.10 -10.52
CA LEU A 100 -3.31 -55.36 -11.77
C LEU A 100 -4.67 -55.05 -12.45
N GLU A 101 -4.64 -54.34 -13.58
CA GLU A 101 -5.71 -54.21 -14.60
C GLU A 101 -6.88 -53.24 -14.30
N ALA A 102 -7.49 -52.56 -15.30
CA ALA A 102 -7.07 -52.24 -16.68
C ALA A 102 -8.01 -51.18 -17.35
N ALA A 103 -7.49 -50.46 -18.37
CA ALA A 103 -8.20 -49.86 -19.53
C ALA A 103 -9.31 -48.79 -19.23
N THR A 104 -9.77 -47.87 -20.11
CA THR A 104 -9.56 -47.48 -21.54
C THR A 104 -10.09 -46.01 -21.71
N SER A 105 -9.96 -45.21 -22.79
CA SER A 105 -9.44 -45.40 -24.16
C SER A 105 -9.00 -44.07 -24.83
N THR A 106 -7.94 -44.15 -25.63
CA THR A 106 -7.70 -43.53 -26.96
C THR A 106 -8.57 -42.37 -27.49
N MET A 107 -7.95 -41.22 -27.82
CA MET A 107 -7.94 -40.71 -29.22
C MET A 107 -6.85 -39.65 -29.48
N MET A 108 -6.20 -39.77 -30.65
CA MET A 108 -5.35 -38.76 -31.30
C MET A 108 -5.78 -38.70 -32.78
N PRO A 109 -5.41 -37.64 -33.51
CA PRO A 109 -4.55 -37.91 -34.66
C PRO A 109 -3.36 -36.96 -34.78
N THR A 110 -2.32 -37.45 -35.45
CA THR A 110 -1.05 -36.78 -35.74
C THR A 110 -1.15 -35.91 -36.99
N GLU A 111 -0.41 -34.80 -37.04
CA GLU A 111 0.35 -34.46 -38.25
C GLU A 111 1.61 -33.65 -37.91
N THR A 112 2.58 -33.59 -38.83
CA THR A 112 4.01 -33.43 -38.51
C THR A 112 4.67 -32.29 -39.27
N SER A 113 5.53 -31.50 -38.61
CA SER A 113 6.54 -30.67 -39.28
C SER A 113 7.79 -30.46 -38.40
N ALA A 114 8.93 -30.20 -39.05
CA ALA A 114 10.27 -29.98 -38.48
C ALA A 114 10.26 -28.99 -37.28
N MET A 115 10.88 -29.31 -36.14
CA MET A 115 12.33 -29.53 -35.91
C MET A 115 13.14 -28.22 -35.99
N GLU A 116 13.19 -27.50 -34.87
CA GLU A 116 14.32 -26.63 -34.51
C GLU A 116 14.65 -26.87 -33.02
N ALA A 117 15.60 -27.78 -32.77
CA ALA A 117 15.91 -28.28 -31.44
C ALA A 117 16.94 -27.39 -30.73
N THR A 118 16.50 -26.19 -30.31
CA THR A 118 17.29 -25.37 -29.38
C THR A 118 17.21 -25.98 -27.98
N THR A 119 18.12 -26.91 -27.69
CA THR A 119 18.30 -27.51 -26.35
C THR A 119 18.93 -26.49 -25.40
N THR A 120 18.22 -25.41 -25.10
CA THR A 120 18.49 -24.61 -23.91
C THR A 120 18.18 -25.50 -22.71
N THR A 121 19.19 -25.83 -21.92
CA THR A 121 18.99 -26.50 -20.64
C THR A 121 18.16 -25.61 -19.74
N ALA A 122 16.86 -25.90 -19.65
CA ALA A 122 16.00 -25.35 -18.63
C ALA A 122 16.47 -25.91 -17.28
N ALA A 123 17.41 -25.20 -16.66
CA ALA A 123 17.80 -25.46 -15.28
C ALA A 123 16.52 -25.48 -14.44
N PHE A 124 16.37 -26.50 -13.59
CA PHE A 124 15.21 -26.64 -12.73
C PHE A 124 15.35 -25.66 -11.56
N VAL A 125 15.16 -24.37 -11.85
CA VAL A 125 15.21 -23.28 -10.87
C VAL A 125 14.13 -23.57 -9.84
N ASP A 126 14.54 -23.82 -8.59
CA ASP A 126 13.61 -24.04 -7.49
C ASP A 126 12.69 -22.80 -7.40
N PRO A 127 11.36 -22.94 -7.55
CA PRO A 127 10.45 -21.81 -7.50
C PRO A 127 10.47 -21.07 -6.16
N ASN A 128 11.10 -21.63 -5.12
CA ASN A 128 11.28 -21.04 -3.80
C ASN A 128 12.59 -20.23 -3.65
N LEU A 129 13.50 -20.28 -4.63
CA LEU A 129 14.75 -19.51 -4.59
C LEU A 129 14.47 -18.03 -4.91
N LEU A 130 14.87 -17.15 -4.00
CA LEU A 130 14.81 -15.69 -4.18
C LEU A 130 15.94 -15.25 -5.10
N THR A 131 15.59 -14.51 -6.16
CA THR A 131 16.56 -13.93 -7.08
C THR A 131 16.89 -12.48 -6.70
N VAL A 132 18.11 -12.03 -6.98
CA VAL A 132 18.53 -10.64 -6.74
C VAL A 132 17.58 -9.65 -7.45
N ALA A 133 17.14 -9.98 -8.68
CA ALA A 133 16.20 -9.15 -9.44
C ALA A 133 14.80 -9.06 -8.79
N GLU A 134 14.30 -10.14 -8.19
CA GLU A 134 13.05 -10.15 -7.42
C GLU A 134 13.18 -9.24 -6.18
N LEU A 135 14.30 -9.31 -5.47
CA LEU A 135 14.57 -8.49 -4.28
C LEU A 135 14.77 -7.00 -4.60
N THR A 136 15.48 -6.67 -5.69
CA THR A 136 15.59 -5.27 -6.16
C THR A 136 14.22 -4.71 -6.52
N SER A 137 13.36 -5.49 -7.18
CA SER A 137 11.98 -5.06 -7.48
C SER A 137 11.15 -4.84 -6.21
N ILE A 138 11.31 -5.69 -5.19
CA ILE A 138 10.66 -5.52 -3.89
C ILE A 138 11.14 -4.23 -3.19
N TYR A 139 12.45 -3.97 -3.18
CA TYR A 139 13.05 -2.75 -2.64
C TYR A 139 12.52 -1.48 -3.35
N ASP A 140 12.51 -1.47 -4.68
CA ASP A 140 12.02 -0.33 -5.47
C ASP A 140 10.53 -0.05 -5.21
N ASN A 141 9.70 -1.09 -5.09
CA ASN A 141 8.28 -0.96 -4.75
C ASN A 141 8.08 -0.38 -3.34
N LEU A 142 8.87 -0.82 -2.35
CA LEU A 142 8.84 -0.30 -0.97
C LEU A 142 9.28 1.18 -0.93
N ASN A 143 10.40 1.51 -1.57
CA ASN A 143 10.98 2.85 -1.59
C ASN A 143 10.09 3.85 -2.35
N SER A 144 9.56 3.46 -3.52
CA SER A 144 8.58 4.24 -4.29
C SER A 144 7.32 4.54 -3.47
N SER A 145 6.82 3.55 -2.72
CA SER A 145 5.69 3.74 -1.80
C SER A 145 6.02 4.72 -0.67
N TYR A 146 7.16 4.53 0.00
CA TYR A 146 7.64 5.38 1.10
C TYR A 146 7.76 6.86 0.67
N ILE A 147 8.43 7.11 -0.46
CA ILE A 147 8.58 8.45 -1.05
C ILE A 147 7.22 9.04 -1.41
N THR A 148 6.29 8.23 -1.95
CA THR A 148 4.96 8.71 -2.35
C THR A 148 4.11 9.11 -1.14
N VAL A 149 4.09 8.34 -0.05
CA VAL A 149 3.35 8.69 1.19
C VAL A 149 3.80 10.05 1.71
N TRP A 150 5.11 10.26 1.87
CA TRP A 150 5.65 11.51 2.42
C TRP A 150 5.47 12.71 1.48
N ASN A 151 5.62 12.53 0.16
CA ASN A 151 5.35 13.58 -0.82
C ASN A 151 3.89 14.01 -0.82
N LEU A 152 2.94 13.06 -0.75
CA LEU A 152 1.52 13.38 -0.67
C LEU A 152 1.16 14.06 0.65
N ALA A 153 1.73 13.61 1.78
CA ALA A 153 1.54 14.26 3.08
C ALA A 153 2.04 15.72 3.04
N ALA A 154 3.28 15.94 2.58
CA ALA A 154 3.88 17.27 2.47
C ALA A 154 3.08 18.21 1.55
N MET A 155 2.67 17.73 0.37
CA MET A 155 1.89 18.55 -0.58
C MET A 155 0.49 18.89 -0.03
N ASN A 156 -0.17 17.96 0.67
CA ASN A 156 -1.42 18.26 1.38
C ASN A 156 -1.23 19.36 2.43
N ILE A 157 -0.17 19.27 3.26
CA ILE A 157 0.14 20.28 4.28
C ILE A 157 0.41 21.65 3.64
N ILE A 158 1.21 21.70 2.57
CA ILE A 158 1.52 22.95 1.84
C ILE A 158 0.25 23.61 1.30
N ILE A 159 -0.62 22.83 0.65
CA ILE A 159 -1.86 23.35 0.07
C ILE A 159 -2.87 23.74 1.15
N LEU A 160 -2.95 22.99 2.26
CA LEU A 160 -3.77 23.32 3.42
C LEU A 160 -3.34 24.66 4.05
N ILE A 161 -2.04 24.84 4.31
CA ILE A 161 -1.46 26.09 4.84
C ILE A 161 -1.72 27.27 3.90
N LEU A 162 -1.68 27.06 2.58
CA LEU A 162 -1.98 28.08 1.58
C LEU A 162 -3.48 28.42 1.55
N LEU A 163 -4.38 27.43 1.62
CA LEU A 163 -5.81 27.59 1.33
C LEU A 163 -6.63 28.06 2.55
N ILE A 164 -6.15 27.80 3.78
CA ILE A 164 -6.72 28.33 5.03
C ILE A 164 -6.82 29.88 5.04
N PRO A 165 -5.73 30.67 4.89
CA PRO A 165 -5.80 32.13 4.99
C PRO A 165 -6.67 32.76 3.91
N PHE A 166 -6.64 32.23 2.67
CA PHE A 166 -7.56 32.68 1.62
C PHE A 166 -9.02 32.43 1.98
N THR A 167 -9.35 31.26 2.54
CA THR A 167 -10.74 30.92 2.91
C THR A 167 -11.22 31.73 4.12
N CYS A 168 -10.38 31.91 5.14
CA CYS A 168 -10.67 32.76 6.30
C CYS A 168 -10.91 34.23 5.90
N TYR A 169 -10.06 34.80 5.03
CA TYR A 169 -10.23 36.15 4.48
C TYR A 169 -11.57 36.26 3.72
N PHE A 170 -11.90 35.26 2.90
CA PHE A 170 -13.14 35.23 2.13
C PHE A 170 -14.41 35.09 2.99
N HIS A 171 -14.31 34.39 4.12
CA HIS A 171 -15.41 34.27 5.07
C HIS A 171 -15.64 35.59 5.82
N GLN A 172 -14.61 36.11 6.49
CA GLN A 172 -14.73 37.26 7.38
C GLN A 172 -15.05 38.55 6.60
N ARG A 173 -14.46 38.73 5.42
CA ARG A 173 -14.58 39.97 4.65
C ARG A 173 -14.97 39.67 3.21
N SER A 174 -16.26 39.34 3.01
CA SER A 174 -16.92 39.19 1.70
C SER A 174 -16.44 40.27 0.71
N PRO A 175 -15.49 39.98 -0.19
CA PRO A 175 -14.70 41.06 -0.79
C PRO A 175 -15.54 41.81 -1.81
N THR A 176 -15.57 43.13 -1.75
CA THR A 176 -16.16 43.97 -2.79
C THR A 176 -15.39 43.84 -4.11
N ASN A 177 -14.05 43.86 -4.02
CA ASN A 177 -13.11 43.73 -5.12
C ASN A 177 -13.40 42.52 -6.04
N LYS A 178 -13.28 42.72 -7.36
CA LYS A 178 -13.45 41.67 -8.37
C LYS A 178 -12.24 40.73 -8.44
N ILE A 179 -11.02 41.29 -8.36
CA ILE A 179 -9.75 40.56 -8.52
C ILE A 179 -9.60 39.46 -7.46
N ALA A 180 -9.83 39.79 -6.18
CA ALA A 180 -9.78 38.80 -5.10
C ALA A 180 -10.70 37.58 -5.36
N LYS A 181 -11.92 37.80 -5.87
CA LYS A 181 -12.87 36.72 -6.17
C LYS A 181 -12.39 35.81 -7.30
N LEU A 182 -11.59 36.34 -8.23
CA LEU A 182 -10.96 35.55 -9.28
C LEU A 182 -9.83 34.70 -8.69
N LEU A 183 -8.94 35.30 -7.89
CA LEU A 183 -7.82 34.61 -7.25
C LEU A 183 -8.28 33.45 -6.35
N TYR A 184 -9.29 33.64 -5.50
CA TYR A 184 -9.83 32.57 -4.66
C TYR A 184 -10.39 31.40 -5.49
N ARG A 185 -11.05 31.68 -6.61
CA ARG A 185 -11.56 30.65 -7.53
C ARG A 185 -10.45 29.92 -8.28
N ILE A 186 -9.38 30.61 -8.63
CA ILE A 186 -8.17 30.00 -9.20
C ILE A 186 -7.52 29.08 -8.15
N ALA A 187 -7.39 29.51 -6.89
CA ALA A 187 -6.86 28.70 -5.80
C ALA A 187 -7.71 27.44 -5.54
N LEU A 188 -9.04 27.56 -5.48
CA LEU A 188 -9.94 26.40 -5.38
C LEU A 188 -9.82 25.45 -6.57
N PHE A 189 -9.66 25.97 -7.79
CA PHE A 189 -9.50 25.16 -8.99
C PHE A 189 -8.15 24.42 -9.01
N ILE A 190 -7.06 25.08 -8.60
CA ILE A 190 -5.74 24.46 -8.45
C ILE A 190 -5.77 23.37 -7.37
N ALA A 191 -6.42 23.60 -6.22
CA ALA A 191 -6.58 22.58 -5.19
C ALA A 191 -7.42 21.38 -5.66
N LEU A 192 -8.45 21.63 -6.48
CA LEU A 192 -9.25 20.55 -7.06
C LEU A 192 -8.49 19.76 -8.14
N LEU A 193 -7.65 20.41 -8.96
CA LEU A 193 -6.71 19.72 -9.86
C LEU A 193 -5.66 18.93 -9.09
N PHE A 194 -5.15 19.45 -7.97
CA PHE A 194 -4.25 18.71 -7.10
C PHE A 194 -4.89 17.41 -6.59
N LEU A 195 -6.16 17.43 -6.14
CA LEU A 195 -6.84 16.20 -5.74
C LEU A 195 -7.02 15.18 -6.89
N VAL A 196 -7.16 15.62 -8.15
CA VAL A 196 -7.13 14.68 -9.30
C VAL A 196 -5.75 14.06 -9.47
N GLY A 197 -4.68 14.85 -9.35
CA GLY A 197 -3.31 14.33 -9.39
C GLY A 197 -3.00 13.40 -8.22
N GLN A 198 -3.46 13.76 -7.03
CA GLN A 198 -3.33 12.95 -5.81
C GLN A 198 -4.01 11.59 -5.97
N LEU A 199 -5.26 11.57 -6.45
CA LEU A 199 -6.01 10.35 -6.73
C LEU A 199 -5.27 9.40 -7.67
N ILE A 200 -4.54 9.92 -8.67
CA ILE A 200 -3.69 9.11 -9.55
C ILE A 200 -2.56 8.45 -8.74
N PHE A 201 -1.84 9.20 -7.90
CA PHE A 201 -0.78 8.65 -7.04
C PHE A 201 -1.31 7.67 -5.97
N LEU A 202 -2.53 7.86 -5.45
CA LEU A 202 -3.20 6.89 -4.57
C LEU A 202 -3.45 5.57 -5.30
N ILE A 203 -3.89 5.61 -6.56
CA ILE A 203 -4.18 4.40 -7.35
C ILE A 203 -2.89 3.73 -7.81
N SER A 204 -1.90 4.49 -8.26
CA SER A 204 -0.62 3.99 -8.75
C SER A 204 0.48 5.03 -8.46
N PRO A 205 1.40 4.77 -7.50
CA PRO A 205 1.76 3.45 -6.98
C PRO A 205 0.93 2.92 -5.79
N LEU A 206 0.32 3.78 -4.96
CA LEU A 206 0.03 3.41 -3.56
C LEU A 206 -0.87 2.16 -3.40
N PHE A 207 -1.96 2.07 -4.16
CA PHE A 207 -2.91 0.95 -4.07
C PHE A 207 -2.32 -0.35 -4.63
N VAL A 208 -1.53 -0.28 -5.70
CA VAL A 208 -0.86 -1.46 -6.30
C VAL A 208 0.13 -2.06 -5.30
N SER A 209 0.98 -1.24 -4.68
CA SER A 209 1.94 -1.70 -3.69
C SER A 209 1.26 -2.18 -2.39
N ALA A 210 0.25 -1.46 -1.90
CA ALA A 210 -0.53 -1.87 -0.72
C ALA A 210 -1.30 -3.20 -0.91
N TYR A 211 -1.61 -3.57 -2.16
CA TYR A 211 -2.22 -4.86 -2.49
C TYR A 211 -1.18 -5.99 -2.65
N SER A 212 0.03 -5.70 -3.13
CA SER A 212 1.09 -6.72 -3.26
C SER A 212 1.85 -7.00 -1.97
N PHE A 213 1.95 -6.03 -1.04
CA PHE A 213 2.70 -6.17 0.21
C PHE A 213 2.44 -7.45 1.02
N PRO A 214 1.19 -7.93 1.24
CA PRO A 214 0.97 -9.17 1.99
C PRO A 214 1.63 -10.38 1.33
N GLY A 215 1.55 -10.47 -0.01
CA GLY A 215 2.17 -11.55 -0.79
C GLY A 215 3.68 -11.43 -0.87
N ILE A 216 4.24 -10.21 -0.87
CA ILE A 216 5.69 -9.97 -0.76
C ILE A 216 6.23 -10.47 0.58
N VAL A 217 5.52 -10.23 1.69
CA VAL A 217 5.92 -10.73 3.02
C VAL A 217 5.85 -12.25 3.09
N ASP A 218 4.81 -12.89 2.53
CA ASP A 218 4.75 -14.36 2.43
C ASP A 218 5.84 -14.93 1.51
N ARG A 219 6.17 -14.22 0.44
CA ARG A 219 7.25 -14.58 -0.49
C ARG A 219 8.61 -14.56 0.18
N LEU A 220 8.90 -13.54 1.01
CA LEU A 220 10.16 -13.45 1.77
C LEU A 220 10.27 -14.51 2.88
N PHE A 221 9.28 -14.56 3.78
CA PHE A 221 9.45 -15.26 5.07
C PHE A 221 8.80 -16.65 5.13
N VAL A 222 7.90 -17.02 4.21
CA VAL A 222 7.21 -18.33 4.24
C VAL A 222 7.70 -19.25 3.12
N THR A 223 7.77 -18.75 1.88
CA THR A 223 8.20 -19.58 0.74
C THR A 223 9.65 -19.37 0.34
N GLY A 224 10.23 -18.20 0.63
CA GLY A 224 11.52 -17.80 0.11
C GLY A 224 12.72 -18.44 0.80
N LYS A 225 13.75 -18.75 0.01
CA LYS A 225 15.09 -19.14 0.46
C LYS A 225 16.16 -18.36 -0.33
N PRO A 226 17.35 -18.07 0.25
CA PRO A 226 17.77 -18.39 1.61
C PRO A 226 17.08 -17.51 2.67
N GLN A 227 17.09 -17.97 3.92
CA GLN A 227 16.71 -17.21 5.10
C GLN A 227 17.91 -17.22 6.04
N ASP A 228 18.54 -16.07 6.26
CA ASP A 228 19.69 -15.96 7.17
C ASP A 228 19.19 -15.84 8.62
N PRO A 229 19.48 -16.80 9.51
CA PRO A 229 19.01 -16.76 10.89
C PRO A 229 19.52 -15.55 11.67
N LEU A 230 20.65 -14.93 11.26
CA LEU A 230 21.15 -13.69 11.86
C LEU A 230 20.24 -12.51 11.52
N LEU A 231 19.80 -12.40 10.26
CA LEU A 231 18.89 -11.34 9.80
C LEU A 231 17.46 -11.55 10.33
N LEU A 232 17.01 -12.80 10.48
CA LEU A 232 15.72 -13.08 11.14
C LEU A 232 15.75 -12.68 12.62
N ALA A 233 16.82 -13.00 13.36
CA ALA A 233 16.93 -12.70 14.78
C ALA A 233 16.90 -11.18 15.10
N ASP A 234 17.47 -10.34 14.22
CA ASP A 234 17.40 -8.89 14.37
C ASP A 234 15.96 -8.36 14.18
N MET A 235 15.22 -8.92 13.21
CA MET A 235 13.79 -8.61 13.03
C MET A 235 12.92 -9.14 14.19
N GLU A 236 13.20 -10.33 14.74
CA GLU A 236 12.52 -10.86 15.93
C GLU A 236 12.68 -9.91 17.14
N SER A 237 13.89 -9.38 17.32
CA SER A 237 14.23 -8.38 18.33
C SER A 237 13.45 -7.07 18.13
N SER A 238 13.48 -6.47 16.93
CA SER A 238 12.84 -5.18 16.66
C SER A 238 11.31 -5.23 16.77
N TYR A 239 10.68 -6.31 16.30
CA TYR A 239 9.21 -6.49 16.37
C TYR A 239 8.70 -7.16 17.66
N ALA A 240 9.61 -7.58 18.56
CA ALA A 240 9.32 -8.37 19.75
C ALA A 240 8.39 -9.57 19.45
N CYS A 241 8.86 -10.47 18.58
CA CYS A 241 8.07 -11.57 18.01
C CYS A 241 8.95 -12.77 17.67
N ASN A 242 8.35 -13.89 17.25
CA ASN A 242 9.08 -15.01 16.66
C ASN A 242 8.54 -15.44 15.29
N PHE A 243 9.42 -15.92 14.43
CA PHE A 243 9.10 -16.64 13.20
C PHE A 243 8.89 -18.13 13.49
N ASP A 244 9.73 -18.76 14.33
CA ASP A 244 9.46 -20.09 14.90
C ASP A 244 8.56 -19.95 16.13
N TYR A 245 7.25 -20.04 15.91
CA TYR A 245 6.23 -19.97 16.95
C TYR A 245 5.43 -21.26 17.02
N HIS A 246 5.08 -21.66 18.23
CA HIS A 246 4.23 -22.83 18.46
C HIS A 246 2.78 -22.38 18.66
N GLU A 247 1.84 -22.99 17.92
CA GLU A 247 0.43 -22.61 17.89
C GLU A 247 -0.21 -22.49 19.29
N LEU A 248 0.15 -23.42 20.20
CA LEU A 248 -0.34 -23.42 21.58
C LEU A 248 0.12 -22.19 22.38
N LEU A 249 1.38 -21.76 22.22
CA LEU A 249 1.91 -20.58 22.93
C LEU A 249 1.28 -19.28 22.41
N VAL A 250 0.94 -19.22 21.12
CA VAL A 250 0.14 -18.12 20.54
C VAL A 250 -1.30 -18.15 21.06
N GLN A 251 -1.94 -19.33 21.14
CA GLN A 251 -3.31 -19.49 21.66
C GLN A 251 -3.44 -18.99 23.10
N TYR A 252 -2.45 -19.30 23.95
CA TYR A 252 -2.41 -18.84 25.35
C TYR A 252 -1.83 -17.42 25.55
N ARG A 253 -1.50 -16.68 24.48
CA ARG A 253 -0.91 -15.32 24.52
C ARG A 253 0.47 -15.23 25.19
N LEU A 254 1.26 -16.29 25.17
CA LEU A 254 2.67 -16.27 25.63
C LEU A 254 3.66 -15.91 24.51
N GLN A 255 3.27 -16.04 23.23
CA GLN A 255 4.12 -15.77 22.08
C GLN A 255 3.34 -15.01 21.00
N ASP A 256 4.01 -14.06 20.33
CA ASP A 256 3.45 -13.27 19.22
C ASP A 256 4.16 -13.64 17.89
N PRO A 257 3.45 -14.06 16.84
CA PRO A 257 4.05 -14.38 15.54
C PRO A 257 4.48 -13.13 14.75
N CYS A 258 5.66 -13.16 14.13
CA CYS A 258 6.21 -12.00 13.40
C CYS A 258 5.44 -11.62 12.13
N ILE A 259 5.06 -12.59 11.30
CA ILE A 259 4.44 -12.36 9.98
C ILE A 259 3.22 -11.40 10.04
N PRO A 260 2.22 -11.59 10.92
CA PRO A 260 1.11 -10.64 11.02
C PRO A 260 1.50 -9.29 11.64
N LYS A 261 2.50 -9.21 12.52
CA LYS A 261 3.02 -7.92 13.02
C LYS A 261 3.65 -7.11 11.87
N ILE A 262 4.49 -7.75 11.05
CA ILE A 262 5.10 -7.15 9.86
C ILE A 262 4.00 -6.71 8.88
N LYS A 263 3.04 -7.59 8.52
CA LYS A 263 1.93 -7.24 7.61
C LYS A 263 1.04 -6.08 8.11
N ASN A 264 0.91 -5.90 9.43
CA ASN A 264 0.18 -4.78 10.03
C ASN A 264 1.01 -3.48 10.09
N SER A 265 2.34 -3.56 9.99
CA SER A 265 3.25 -2.41 9.89
C SER A 265 3.33 -1.83 8.47
N LEU A 266 3.18 -2.69 7.45
CA LEU A 266 3.12 -2.27 6.05
C LEU A 266 1.80 -1.55 5.72
N PHE A 267 1.83 -0.63 4.75
CA PHE A 267 0.69 0.24 4.43
C PHE A 267 -0.51 -0.58 3.92
N PRO A 268 -1.64 -0.63 4.64
CA PRO A 268 -2.70 -1.59 4.31
C PRO A 268 -3.66 -1.04 3.24
N ALA A 269 -4.07 -1.91 2.30
CA ALA A 269 -4.91 -1.51 1.17
C ALA A 269 -6.23 -0.83 1.56
N TYR A 270 -6.84 -1.18 2.71
CA TYR A 270 -8.06 -0.53 3.19
C TYR A 270 -7.87 0.97 3.50
N THR A 271 -6.66 1.38 3.92
CA THR A 271 -6.33 2.79 4.15
C THR A 271 -6.25 3.56 2.83
N VAL A 272 -5.69 2.95 1.78
CA VAL A 272 -5.69 3.57 0.44
C VAL A 272 -7.12 3.74 -0.08
N ILE A 273 -7.98 2.74 0.10
CA ILE A 273 -9.40 2.80 -0.28
C ILE A 273 -10.12 3.92 0.49
N MET A 274 -9.90 4.05 1.80
CA MET A 274 -10.48 5.13 2.61
C MET A 274 -10.01 6.51 2.14
N LEU A 275 -8.72 6.67 1.82
CA LEU A 275 -8.18 7.90 1.26
C LEU A 275 -8.79 8.23 -0.12
N ILE A 276 -8.93 7.25 -1.01
CA ILE A 276 -9.63 7.40 -2.31
C ILE A 276 -11.07 7.86 -2.10
N VAL A 277 -11.79 7.28 -1.14
CA VAL A 277 -13.17 7.68 -0.82
C VAL A 277 -13.22 9.13 -0.33
N ILE A 278 -12.29 9.55 0.53
CA ILE A 278 -12.20 10.94 1.02
C ILE A 278 -11.87 11.92 -0.12
N ASP A 279 -10.95 11.58 -1.02
CA ASP A 279 -10.62 12.37 -2.22
C ASP A 279 -11.84 12.59 -3.12
N LEU A 280 -12.73 11.60 -3.22
CA LEU A 280 -13.93 11.68 -4.06
C LEU A 280 -15.06 12.55 -3.45
N ILE A 281 -15.06 12.83 -2.14
CA ILE A 281 -16.08 13.66 -1.48
C ILE A 281 -16.25 15.05 -2.14
N PRO A 282 -15.19 15.88 -2.35
CA PRO A 282 -15.35 17.20 -2.96
C PRO A 282 -15.84 17.14 -4.42
N PHE A 283 -15.48 16.09 -5.19
CA PHE A 283 -16.00 15.89 -6.54
C PHE A 283 -17.48 15.49 -6.51
N ALA A 284 -17.87 14.58 -5.61
CA ALA A 284 -19.27 14.21 -5.40
C ALA A 284 -20.12 15.42 -4.96
N PHE A 285 -19.57 16.30 -4.11
CA PHE A 285 -20.22 17.56 -3.72
C PHE A 285 -20.37 18.54 -4.90
N LEU A 286 -19.36 18.64 -5.77
CA LEU A 286 -19.42 19.46 -6.99
C LEU A 286 -20.48 18.91 -7.97
N ILE A 287 -20.45 17.60 -8.25
CA ILE A 287 -21.44 16.92 -9.11
C ILE A 287 -22.85 17.11 -8.55
N TYR A 288 -23.05 16.89 -7.24
CA TYR A 288 -24.34 17.09 -6.57
C TYR A 288 -24.83 18.55 -6.67
N THR A 289 -23.97 19.54 -6.40
CA THR A 289 -24.37 20.96 -6.48
C THR A 289 -24.62 21.44 -7.91
N TYR A 290 -23.97 20.83 -8.90
CA TYR A 290 -24.27 21.05 -10.33
C TYR A 290 -25.60 20.42 -10.74
N ALA A 291 -25.78 19.11 -10.49
CA ALA A 291 -27.01 18.37 -10.81
C ALA A 291 -28.24 18.94 -10.08
N TRP A 292 -28.04 19.50 -8.88
CA TRP A 292 -29.08 20.22 -8.16
C TRP A 292 -29.54 21.47 -8.91
N ASP A 293 -28.63 22.38 -9.32
CA ASP A 293 -29.02 23.63 -10.02
C ASP A 293 -29.52 23.38 -11.45
N ALA A 294 -29.10 22.29 -12.09
CA ALA A 294 -29.44 21.94 -13.47
C ALA A 294 -30.74 21.11 -13.62
N CYS A 295 -30.96 20.10 -12.77
CA CYS A 295 -32.05 19.13 -12.93
C CYS A 295 -33.05 19.16 -11.76
N ILE A 296 -32.57 19.03 -10.51
CA ILE A 296 -33.45 18.81 -9.34
C ILE A 296 -34.22 20.09 -8.98
N LYS A 297 -33.59 21.26 -9.13
CA LYS A 297 -34.14 22.58 -8.73
C LYS A 297 -35.46 22.94 -9.40
N ASP A 298 -35.65 22.48 -10.64
CA ASP A 298 -36.75 22.88 -11.53
C ASP A 298 -37.76 21.74 -11.76
N ALA A 299 -37.54 20.56 -11.17
CA ALA A 299 -38.52 19.49 -11.06
C ALA A 299 -39.79 19.98 -10.32
N GLY A 300 -40.98 19.64 -10.84
CA GLY A 300 -42.26 20.25 -10.45
C GLY A 300 -42.54 20.22 -8.94
N ILE A 301 -42.27 19.10 -8.27
CA ILE A 301 -42.45 18.93 -6.81
C ILE A 301 -41.58 19.93 -6.02
N VAL A 302 -40.32 20.09 -6.41
CA VAL A 302 -39.35 20.98 -5.75
C VAL A 302 -39.67 22.45 -6.05
N ARG A 303 -40.15 22.74 -7.27
CA ARG A 303 -40.59 24.08 -7.68
C ARG A 303 -41.81 24.53 -6.86
N GLU A 304 -42.82 23.67 -6.74
CA GLU A 304 -44.03 23.95 -5.97
C GLU A 304 -43.74 24.10 -4.47
N ALA A 305 -42.92 23.20 -3.89
CA ALA A 305 -42.48 23.32 -2.50
C ALA A 305 -41.77 24.67 -2.23
N ARG A 306 -40.91 25.12 -3.14
CA ARG A 306 -40.23 26.43 -3.02
C ARG A 306 -41.23 27.60 -3.13
N TYR A 307 -42.13 27.56 -4.10
CA TYR A 307 -43.16 28.59 -4.29
C TYR A 307 -44.03 28.75 -3.03
N ARG A 308 -44.51 27.64 -2.45
CA ARG A 308 -45.31 27.67 -1.21
C ARG A 308 -44.53 28.24 -0.02
N VAL A 309 -43.23 27.98 0.08
CA VAL A 309 -42.36 28.59 1.12
C VAL A 309 -42.14 30.08 0.87
N GLU A 310 -41.95 30.51 -0.38
CA GLU A 310 -41.76 31.93 -0.73
C GLU A 310 -43.04 32.75 -0.50
N VAL A 311 -44.21 32.22 -0.88
CA VAL A 311 -45.52 32.82 -0.57
C VAL A 311 -45.77 32.89 0.94
N ASN A 312 -45.46 31.84 1.71
CA ASN A 312 -45.60 31.87 3.16
C ASN A 312 -44.64 32.86 3.84
N ASN A 313 -43.41 33.02 3.33
CA ASN A 313 -42.47 34.03 3.83
C ASN A 313 -42.90 35.46 3.48
N GLN A 314 -43.55 35.69 2.33
CA GLN A 314 -44.16 36.98 2.00
C GLN A 314 -45.40 37.30 2.88
N ARG A 315 -46.13 36.26 3.32
CA ARG A 315 -47.31 36.40 4.20
C ARG A 315 -46.97 36.50 5.69
N ARG A 316 -45.73 36.23 6.12
CA ARG A 316 -45.30 36.49 7.49
C ARG A 316 -45.28 38.00 7.73
N PRO A 317 -45.96 38.53 8.77
CA PRO A 317 -45.84 39.95 9.12
C PRO A 317 -44.38 40.25 9.46
N GLN A 318 -43.78 41.23 8.80
CA GLN A 318 -42.40 41.61 9.06
C GLN A 318 -42.28 42.17 10.48
N THR A 319 -41.44 41.57 11.31
CA THR A 319 -41.11 42.14 12.63
C THR A 319 -40.54 43.54 12.46
N ARG A 320 -40.78 44.41 13.44
CA ARG A 320 -40.46 45.85 13.39
C ARG A 320 -38.99 46.11 13.00
N GLU A 321 -38.08 45.27 13.46
CA GLU A 321 -36.65 45.23 13.13
C GLU A 321 -36.36 45.01 11.63
N GLN A 322 -37.10 44.10 10.98
CA GLN A 322 -36.97 43.83 9.54
C GLN A 322 -37.50 44.98 8.66
N ILE A 323 -38.41 45.80 9.21
CA ILE A 323 -38.88 47.03 8.57
C ILE A 323 -37.81 48.12 8.74
N LEU A 324 -37.32 48.35 9.96
CA LEU A 324 -36.26 49.32 10.25
C LEU A 324 -34.99 49.08 9.43
N THR A 325 -34.49 47.84 9.38
CA THR A 325 -33.28 47.50 8.61
C THR A 325 -33.48 47.72 7.09
N LYS A 326 -34.69 47.48 6.56
CA LYS A 326 -35.03 47.78 5.16
C LYS A 326 -35.14 49.27 4.85
N THR A 327 -35.69 50.09 5.75
CA THR A 327 -35.97 51.51 5.46
C THR A 327 -34.83 52.45 5.82
N LEU A 328 -34.04 52.14 6.85
CA LEU A 328 -32.92 52.99 7.29
C LEU A 328 -31.55 52.57 6.74
N GLY A 329 -31.45 51.40 6.07
CA GLY A 329 -30.22 50.92 5.44
C GLY A 329 -29.04 50.74 6.40
N ARG A 330 -29.33 50.66 7.70
CA ARG A 330 -28.34 50.70 8.79
C ARG A 330 -28.38 49.37 9.51
N GLU A 331 -27.34 48.57 9.32
CA GLU A 331 -27.03 47.48 10.24
C GLU A 331 -26.77 48.12 11.61
N ILE A 332 -27.58 47.75 12.61
CA ILE A 332 -27.30 48.09 14.01
C ILE A 332 -26.25 47.09 14.47
N VAL A 333 -25.11 47.61 14.91
CA VAL A 333 -23.94 46.86 15.40
C VAL A 333 -24.22 46.25 16.76
#